data_AF-A0A0W0TUZ7-F1
#
_entry.id   AF-A0A0W0TUZ7-F1
#
_cell.length_a   1.000
_cell.length_b   1.000
_cell.length_c   1.000
_cell.angle_alpha   90.00
_cell.angle_beta   90.00
_cell.angle_gamma   90.00
#
_symmetry.space_group_name_H-M   'P 1'
#
loop_
_entity.id
_entity.type
_entity.pdbx_description
1 polymer ?
#
loop_
_entity_poly.entity_id
_entity_poly.type
_entity_poly.pdbx_seq_one_letter_code
_entity_poly.pdbx_strand_id
1 'polypeptide(L)'
;MVMAIGIEVKMQKRMGYWLMLLMAISDICSGSTPLTDDLTKKVRTYIESTWNVLVRDTNQLDWSHSDDKLNRAQTILYVSRKENLQHVKNRVASRSKTSQQHLIIRILPESVSKIHEHGLLYLPYPYVVPGGRFNEMYGWDSYFIQLGLLESGKVELAKYMVDNLIYEIHHYGTILNANRTYYLQRSQPPLLTGMILAYYRETKDKKWLKATLPAINKFYQFWISPPHLNPETGLSRYYAQGEGPAPEESAAYYEHVLRYFKTHDIRDYDKSLYYDKNSETLTKAFYIADRTVRESGLDISNKYGPFGAAIVDYIPVDLNVFLYQMEKETAEIYTILKKPQSAALWQKRANVRAARINQYLWDKPSGFYFDYNYKTRQLRPYLFATTLYPLWAGLATKEQAQAVVKNLPRLLGKGGLLASPYKQGVQWDAPFGWAPMHYFAVEGLKRYGYHVEALDLAKRFVNTVNKGFAKAQVVFEKYDVLDESIHTAGKIHYSYTSNEVGFGWTNAVYLLFLKELSAS
;
A
#
# COMPACT_ATOMS: atom_id res chain seq x y z
N MET A 1 -0.78 80.28 8.60
CA MET A 1 -0.98 80.51 7.16
C MET A 1 -2.15 79.64 6.72
N VAL A 2 -3.31 80.27 6.49
CA VAL A 2 -4.56 79.76 5.87
C VAL A 2 -5.27 78.60 6.60
N MET A 3 -6.29 78.85 7.44
CA MET A 3 -7.76 78.92 7.12
C MET A 3 -8.29 77.61 6.47
N ALA A 4 -9.47 77.03 6.76
CA ALA A 4 -10.61 77.25 7.66
C ALA A 4 -11.51 75.99 7.50
N ILE A 5 -12.18 75.46 8.55
CA ILE A 5 -13.65 75.49 8.77
C ILE A 5 -14.47 74.90 7.59
N GLY A 6 -15.40 73.95 7.70
CA GLY A 6 -16.20 73.40 8.81
C GLY A 6 -16.94 72.13 8.27
N ILE A 7 -17.98 71.52 8.84
CA ILE A 7 -18.96 71.81 9.89
C ILE A 7 -19.61 70.45 10.27
N GLU A 8 -19.95 70.31 11.56
CA GLU A 8 -21.00 69.53 12.26
C GLU A 8 -21.62 68.27 11.59
N VAL A 9 -21.82 67.13 12.28
CA VAL A 9 -22.79 66.98 13.38
C VAL A 9 -22.35 66.00 14.51
N LYS A 10 -22.48 66.54 15.73
CA LYS A 10 -22.61 66.03 17.12
C LYS A 10 -23.17 64.60 17.33
N MET A 11 -22.55 63.80 18.23
CA MET A 11 -22.91 63.54 19.67
C MET A 11 -24.31 62.92 19.86
N GLN A 12 -24.58 61.89 20.67
CA GLN A 12 -24.03 61.41 21.95
C GLN A 12 -24.73 60.04 22.21
N LYS A 13 -24.14 59.01 22.82
CA LYS A 13 -23.98 58.87 24.28
C LYS A 13 -22.97 57.76 24.61
N ARG A 14 -21.99 58.11 25.45
CA ARG A 14 -21.22 57.22 26.32
C ARG A 14 -21.94 57.13 27.68
N MET A 15 -21.76 56.02 28.40
CA MET A 15 -21.22 55.94 29.79
C MET A 15 -21.83 54.78 30.59
N GLY A 16 -20.94 54.08 31.31
CA GLY A 16 -21.30 53.15 32.38
C GLY A 16 -20.12 52.29 32.85
N TYR A 17 -19.09 52.91 33.42
CA TYR A 17 -18.16 52.22 34.32
C TYR A 17 -18.84 52.06 35.69
N TRP A 18 -18.73 50.89 36.33
CA TRP A 18 -18.07 50.71 37.64
C TRP A 18 -18.19 49.27 38.14
N LEU A 19 -17.12 48.87 38.83
CA LEU A 19 -16.84 47.59 39.47
C LEU A 19 -17.96 47.09 40.40
N MET A 20 -18.18 45.77 40.38
CA MET A 20 -18.36 45.00 41.61
C MET A 20 -17.46 43.76 41.62
N LEU A 21 -17.01 43.48 42.84
CA LEU A 21 -15.91 42.65 43.28
C LEU A 21 -16.28 41.16 43.32
N LEU A 22 -15.31 40.29 43.01
CA LEU A 22 -15.01 38.98 43.61
C LEU A 22 -16.19 38.13 44.14
N MET A 23 -16.49 37.03 43.44
CA MET A 23 -16.55 35.64 43.96
C MET A 23 -17.27 34.73 42.94
N ALA A 24 -16.50 33.96 42.16
CA ALA A 24 -16.86 32.61 41.72
C ALA A 24 -15.63 31.98 41.04
N ILE A 25 -15.00 31.06 41.76
CA ILE A 25 -14.09 30.06 41.23
C ILE A 25 -14.91 29.07 40.37
N SER A 26 -14.23 28.47 39.39
CA SER A 26 -14.62 27.30 38.57
C SER A 26 -15.84 27.45 37.67
N ASP A 27 -15.60 27.79 36.40
CA ASP A 27 -15.91 26.92 35.25
C ASP A 27 -15.69 27.71 33.95
N ILE A 28 -14.49 27.56 33.38
CA ILE A 28 -14.27 27.79 31.94
C ILE A 28 -13.74 26.48 31.36
N CYS A 29 -14.61 25.47 31.42
CA CYS A 29 -14.69 24.48 30.35
C CYS A 29 -15.65 25.08 29.30
N SER A 30 -15.10 25.70 28.26
CA SER A 30 -15.89 26.11 27.10
C SER A 30 -15.17 25.76 25.81
N GLY A 31 -15.37 24.50 25.40
CA GLY A 31 -15.73 24.12 24.03
C GLY A 31 -14.77 24.47 22.90
N SER A 32 -13.82 23.58 22.61
CA SER A 32 -13.20 23.48 21.30
C SER A 32 -13.81 22.33 20.49
N THR A 33 -14.83 22.59 19.66
CA THR A 33 -15.06 21.93 18.35
C THR A 33 -16.31 22.49 17.66
N PRO A 34 -16.23 22.89 16.36
CA PRO A 34 -17.02 22.16 15.35
C PRO A 34 -16.43 22.01 13.94
N LEU A 35 -15.35 22.69 13.55
CA LEU A 35 -14.84 22.64 12.15
C LEU A 35 -14.19 21.31 11.78
N THR A 36 -13.51 20.65 12.72
CA THR A 36 -12.88 19.34 12.50
C THR A 36 -13.90 18.20 12.45
N ASP A 37 -15.01 18.30 13.18
CA ASP A 37 -16.06 17.27 13.19
C ASP A 37 -16.92 17.32 11.92
N ASP A 38 -17.30 18.52 11.44
CA ASP A 38 -18.05 18.65 10.18
C ASP A 38 -17.24 18.21 8.95
N LEU A 39 -15.97 18.62 8.86
CA LEU A 39 -15.09 18.20 7.77
C LEU A 39 -14.87 16.69 7.79
N THR A 40 -14.62 16.11 8.96
CA THR A 40 -14.46 14.66 9.12
C THR A 40 -15.69 13.89 8.66
N LYS A 41 -16.90 14.38 8.97
CA LYS A 41 -18.16 13.82 8.47
C LYS A 41 -18.26 13.90 6.95
N LYS A 42 -17.89 15.03 6.34
CA LYS A 42 -17.86 15.19 4.87
C LYS A 42 -16.90 14.20 4.20
N VAL A 43 -15.69 14.03 4.74
CA VAL A 43 -14.74 13.03 4.24
C VAL A 43 -15.30 11.62 4.37
N ARG A 44 -15.90 11.27 5.50
CA ARG A 44 -16.55 9.96 5.69
C ARG A 44 -17.66 9.73 4.66
N THR A 45 -18.55 10.70 4.45
CA THR A 45 -19.63 10.61 3.44
C THR A 45 -19.07 10.45 2.03
N TYR A 46 -18.00 11.18 1.70
CA TYR A 46 -17.29 11.00 0.43
C TYR A 46 -16.79 9.55 0.30
N ILE A 47 -16.06 9.04 1.30
CA ILE A 47 -15.52 7.67 1.30
C ILE A 47 -16.65 6.65 1.11
N GLU A 48 -17.73 6.75 1.87
CA GLU A 48 -18.86 5.81 1.78
C GLU A 48 -19.49 5.76 0.38
N SER A 49 -19.57 6.92 -0.30
CA SER A 49 -20.08 6.98 -1.67
C SER A 49 -19.08 6.44 -2.69
N THR A 50 -17.77 6.59 -2.45
CA THR A 50 -16.73 6.13 -3.39
C THR A 50 -16.61 4.61 -3.49
N TRP A 51 -16.95 3.85 -2.44
CA TRP A 51 -16.85 2.38 -2.49
C TRP A 51 -17.57 1.78 -3.68
N ASN A 52 -18.78 2.28 -4.00
CA ASN A 52 -19.57 1.79 -5.12
C ASN A 52 -18.98 2.24 -6.48
N VAL A 53 -18.36 3.42 -6.53
CA VAL A 53 -17.73 3.98 -7.75
C VAL A 53 -16.45 3.21 -8.10
N LEU A 54 -15.75 2.67 -7.11
CA LEU A 54 -14.52 1.90 -7.28
C LEU A 54 -14.77 0.43 -7.61
N VAL A 55 -16.02 -0.04 -7.64
CA VAL A 55 -16.31 -1.43 -8.02
C VAL A 55 -16.06 -1.64 -9.51
N ARG A 56 -15.42 -2.75 -9.84
CA ARG A 56 -15.28 -3.31 -11.19
C ARG A 56 -15.76 -4.75 -11.16
N ASP A 57 -16.31 -5.21 -12.27
CA ASP A 57 -16.74 -6.61 -12.45
C ASP A 57 -16.28 -7.08 -13.83
N THR A 58 -15.50 -8.16 -13.92
CA THR A 58 -15.08 -8.68 -15.23
C THR A 58 -16.23 -9.37 -15.99
N ASN A 59 -17.38 -9.58 -15.32
CA ASN A 59 -18.61 -10.00 -15.95
C ASN A 59 -19.43 -8.81 -16.52
N GLN A 60 -19.07 -7.56 -16.22
CA GLN A 60 -19.69 -6.33 -16.73
C GLN A 60 -18.60 -5.35 -17.18
N LEU A 61 -18.22 -5.40 -18.45
CA LEU A 61 -16.99 -4.76 -18.95
C LEU A 61 -17.22 -3.36 -19.53
N ASP A 62 -18.35 -2.73 -19.23
CA ASP A 62 -18.70 -1.37 -19.70
C ASP A 62 -17.77 -0.26 -19.15
N TRP A 63 -16.89 -0.59 -18.21
CA TRP A 63 -15.84 0.31 -17.69
C TRP A 63 -14.47 0.13 -18.39
N SER A 64 -14.31 -0.93 -19.19
CA SER A 64 -12.99 -1.41 -19.65
C SER A 64 -12.60 -0.93 -21.06
N HIS A 65 -13.29 0.10 -21.57
CA HIS A 65 -13.17 0.59 -22.95
C HIS A 65 -11.79 1.16 -23.31
N SER A 66 -10.98 1.55 -22.32
CA SER A 66 -9.58 1.89 -22.49
C SER A 66 -8.73 1.43 -21.30
N ASP A 67 -7.48 1.06 -21.56
CA ASP A 67 -6.41 0.99 -20.57
C ASP A 67 -5.44 2.10 -20.91
N ASP A 68 -5.48 3.23 -20.20
CA ASP A 68 -4.64 4.40 -20.52
C ASP A 68 -3.13 4.11 -20.41
N LYS A 69 -2.76 2.94 -19.85
CA LYS A 69 -1.38 2.42 -19.80
C LYS A 69 -0.97 1.77 -21.13
N LEU A 70 -1.92 1.48 -22.02
CA LEU A 70 -1.72 0.81 -23.31
C LEU A 70 -2.40 1.58 -24.44
N ASN A 71 -1.70 1.82 -25.55
CA ASN A 71 -2.27 2.49 -26.73
C ASN A 71 -3.16 1.54 -27.56
N ARG A 72 -4.38 1.19 -27.09
CA ARG A 72 -5.29 0.30 -27.85
C ARG A 72 -6.78 0.63 -27.71
N ALA A 73 -7.52 0.34 -28.79
CA ALA A 73 -8.96 0.60 -28.94
C ALA A 73 -9.89 -0.60 -28.63
N GLN A 74 -9.35 -1.79 -28.31
CA GLN A 74 -10.14 -3.00 -28.03
C GLN A 74 -9.76 -3.64 -26.68
N THR A 75 -10.77 -4.09 -25.95
CA THR A 75 -10.60 -4.77 -24.66
C THR A 75 -10.35 -6.26 -24.89
N ILE A 76 -9.24 -6.78 -24.36
CA ILE A 76 -8.95 -8.22 -24.37
C ILE A 76 -9.13 -8.77 -22.95
N LEU A 77 -9.98 -9.78 -22.79
CA LEU A 77 -10.16 -10.55 -21.57
C LEU A 77 -9.53 -11.94 -21.72
N TYR A 78 -8.50 -12.20 -20.94
CA TYR A 78 -7.83 -13.49 -20.89
C TYR A 78 -8.41 -14.38 -19.79
N VAL A 79 -8.79 -15.59 -20.18
CA VAL A 79 -9.39 -16.62 -19.32
C VAL A 79 -8.38 -17.72 -19.08
N SER A 80 -8.19 -18.14 -17.82
CA SER A 80 -7.27 -19.23 -17.48
C SER A 80 -7.64 -20.52 -18.20
N ARG A 81 -6.66 -21.34 -18.58
CA ARG A 81 -6.90 -22.70 -19.13
C ARG A 81 -7.67 -23.62 -18.17
N LYS A 82 -7.61 -23.32 -16.87
CA LYS A 82 -8.29 -24.07 -15.82
C LYS A 82 -9.76 -23.67 -15.67
N GLU A 83 -10.23 -22.73 -16.49
CA GLU A 83 -11.59 -22.20 -16.46
C GLU A 83 -12.37 -22.66 -17.69
N ASN A 84 -13.69 -22.80 -17.55
CA ASN A 84 -14.56 -23.11 -18.68
C ASN A 84 -14.83 -21.83 -19.50
N LEU A 85 -14.15 -21.73 -20.65
CA LEU A 85 -14.27 -20.56 -21.54
C LEU A 85 -15.71 -20.28 -21.97
N GLN A 86 -16.51 -21.31 -22.28
CA GLN A 86 -17.88 -21.11 -22.73
C GLN A 86 -18.76 -20.58 -21.60
N HIS A 87 -18.55 -21.07 -20.38
CA HIS A 87 -19.22 -20.56 -19.20
C HIS A 87 -18.91 -19.07 -18.96
N VAL A 88 -17.64 -18.68 -19.06
CA VAL A 88 -17.23 -17.27 -18.94
C VAL A 88 -17.85 -16.41 -20.05
N LYS A 89 -17.80 -16.86 -21.31
CA LYS A 89 -18.44 -16.17 -22.44
C LYS A 89 -19.93 -15.92 -22.19
N ASN A 90 -20.66 -16.93 -21.74
CA ASN A 90 -22.09 -16.81 -21.43
C ASN A 90 -22.34 -15.83 -20.28
N ARG A 91 -21.53 -15.88 -19.22
CA ARG A 91 -21.65 -14.98 -18.06
C ARG A 91 -21.37 -13.52 -18.42
N VAL A 92 -20.36 -13.26 -19.25
CA VAL A 92 -20.04 -11.90 -19.72
C VAL A 92 -21.11 -11.39 -20.69
N ALA A 93 -21.54 -12.22 -21.65
CA ALA A 93 -22.53 -11.84 -22.65
C ALA A 93 -23.91 -11.52 -22.05
N SER A 94 -24.30 -12.22 -20.98
CA SER A 94 -25.59 -11.99 -20.29
C SER A 94 -25.64 -10.70 -19.47
N ARG A 95 -24.50 -10.06 -19.20
CA ARG A 95 -24.39 -8.96 -18.23
C ARG A 95 -23.87 -7.64 -18.82
N SER A 96 -23.08 -7.66 -19.90
CA SER A 96 -22.63 -6.42 -20.56
C SER A 96 -23.69 -5.92 -21.54
N LYS A 97 -24.13 -4.67 -21.36
CA LYS A 97 -25.19 -4.07 -22.21
C LYS A 97 -24.67 -3.46 -23.51
N THR A 98 -23.36 -3.21 -23.61
CA THR A 98 -22.83 -2.29 -24.64
C THR A 98 -21.55 -2.75 -25.36
N SER A 99 -20.94 -3.89 -24.99
CA SER A 99 -19.53 -4.16 -25.35
C SER A 99 -19.27 -5.27 -26.38
N GLN A 100 -20.29 -5.91 -26.98
CA GLN A 100 -20.03 -7.11 -27.80
C GLN A 100 -19.16 -6.85 -29.04
N GLN A 101 -19.13 -5.62 -29.59
CA GLN A 101 -18.34 -5.30 -30.78
C GLN A 101 -16.85 -5.01 -30.49
N HIS A 102 -16.46 -4.79 -29.23
CA HIS A 102 -15.09 -4.35 -28.86
C HIS A 102 -14.40 -5.25 -27.83
N LEU A 103 -15.05 -6.35 -27.41
CA LEU A 103 -14.52 -7.29 -26.44
C LEU A 103 -14.01 -8.57 -27.12
N ILE A 104 -12.74 -8.90 -26.89
CA ILE A 104 -12.15 -10.17 -27.31
C ILE A 104 -11.89 -11.05 -26.09
N ILE A 105 -12.52 -12.22 -26.02
CA ILE A 105 -12.29 -13.20 -24.94
C ILE A 105 -11.37 -14.31 -25.47
N ARG A 106 -10.20 -14.49 -24.85
CA ARG A 106 -9.18 -15.47 -25.26
C ARG A 106 -8.78 -16.40 -24.12
N ILE A 107 -8.36 -17.62 -24.45
CA ILE A 107 -7.62 -18.46 -23.51
C ILE A 107 -6.24 -17.84 -23.28
N LEU A 108 -5.84 -17.71 -22.02
CA LEU A 108 -4.51 -17.27 -21.64
C LEU A 108 -3.45 -18.21 -22.22
N PRO A 109 -2.41 -17.73 -22.95
CA PRO A 109 -1.28 -18.55 -23.43
C PRO A 109 -0.51 -19.27 -22.31
N GLU A 110 0.24 -20.33 -22.64
CA GLU A 110 0.91 -21.20 -21.63
C GLU A 110 2.16 -20.55 -21.09
N SER A 111 2.88 -19.89 -22.00
CA SER A 111 3.98 -19.01 -21.66
C SER A 111 3.55 -17.57 -21.82
N VAL A 112 3.95 -16.73 -20.85
CA VAL A 112 3.80 -15.28 -20.91
C VAL A 112 4.49 -14.69 -22.14
N SER A 113 5.58 -15.31 -22.63
CA SER A 113 6.28 -14.86 -23.84
C SER A 113 5.46 -14.95 -25.13
N LYS A 114 4.36 -15.73 -25.13
CA LYS A 114 3.42 -15.84 -26.27
C LYS A 114 2.32 -14.77 -26.23
N ILE A 115 2.34 -13.87 -25.24
CA ILE A 115 1.38 -12.77 -25.12
C ILE A 115 1.95 -11.55 -25.85
N HIS A 116 1.56 -11.38 -27.11
CA HIS A 116 1.91 -10.20 -27.90
C HIS A 116 0.92 -9.04 -27.74
N GLU A 117 -0.26 -9.35 -27.20
CA GLU A 117 -1.35 -8.41 -27.01
C GLU A 117 -1.78 -8.46 -25.55
N HIS A 118 -1.47 -7.40 -24.80
CA HIS A 118 -1.81 -7.36 -23.39
C HIS A 118 -3.31 -7.08 -23.16
N GLY A 119 -3.85 -7.72 -22.13
CA GLY A 119 -5.25 -7.58 -21.72
C GLY A 119 -5.48 -7.85 -20.23
N LEU A 120 -6.74 -7.71 -19.83
CA LEU A 120 -7.24 -8.00 -18.48
C LEU A 120 -7.30 -9.52 -18.26
N LEU A 121 -7.10 -9.95 -17.02
CA LEU A 121 -7.29 -11.34 -16.58
C LEU A 121 -8.66 -11.46 -15.90
N TYR A 122 -9.39 -12.51 -16.27
CA TYR A 122 -10.71 -12.80 -15.72
C TYR A 122 -10.68 -13.00 -14.19
N LEU A 123 -11.62 -12.37 -13.50
CA LEU A 123 -11.88 -12.61 -12.08
C LEU A 123 -13.38 -12.88 -11.87
N PRO A 124 -13.76 -13.94 -11.14
CA PRO A 124 -15.15 -14.39 -11.10
C PRO A 124 -16.11 -13.44 -10.39
N TYR A 125 -15.64 -12.59 -9.48
CA TYR A 125 -16.46 -11.72 -8.64
C TYR A 125 -16.15 -10.24 -8.84
N PRO A 126 -17.10 -9.33 -8.52
CA PRO A 126 -16.80 -7.90 -8.41
C PRO A 126 -15.70 -7.62 -7.39
N TYR A 127 -14.87 -6.62 -7.66
CA TYR A 127 -13.79 -6.18 -6.79
C TYR A 127 -13.69 -4.66 -6.76
N VAL A 128 -13.03 -4.13 -5.74
CA VAL A 128 -12.78 -2.69 -5.58
C VAL A 128 -11.34 -2.39 -5.99
N VAL A 129 -11.17 -1.38 -6.82
CA VAL A 129 -9.86 -0.94 -7.31
C VAL A 129 -9.26 0.15 -6.41
N PRO A 130 -7.94 0.42 -6.50
CA PRO A 130 -7.35 1.53 -5.79
C PRO A 130 -8.00 2.88 -6.17
N GLY A 131 -8.16 3.19 -7.46
CA GLY A 131 -8.75 4.46 -7.91
C GLY A 131 -7.91 5.14 -8.99
N GLY A 132 -8.39 6.28 -9.50
CA GLY A 132 -7.75 6.98 -10.62
C GLY A 132 -7.53 6.08 -11.84
N ARG A 133 -6.30 6.05 -12.36
CA ARG A 133 -5.90 5.22 -13.52
C ARG A 133 -5.87 3.71 -13.27
N PHE A 134 -6.06 3.25 -12.03
CA PHE A 134 -5.96 1.85 -11.65
C PHE A 134 -7.34 1.17 -11.71
N ASN A 135 -7.61 0.44 -12.79
CA ASN A 135 -8.89 -0.29 -13.00
C ASN A 135 -8.76 -1.80 -12.75
N GLU A 136 -7.60 -2.26 -12.29
CA GLU A 136 -7.31 -3.63 -11.95
C GLU A 136 -7.46 -3.88 -10.44
N MET A 137 -7.67 -5.13 -10.07
CA MET A 137 -7.55 -5.57 -8.69
C MET A 137 -6.07 -5.68 -8.33
N TYR A 138 -5.59 -4.88 -7.37
CA TYR A 138 -4.20 -4.92 -6.91
C TYR A 138 -4.03 -5.81 -5.68
N GLY A 139 -2.90 -6.51 -5.59
CA GLY A 139 -2.64 -7.53 -4.57
C GLY A 139 -2.69 -7.00 -3.13
N TRP A 140 -1.81 -6.05 -2.77
CA TRP A 140 -1.71 -5.59 -1.39
C TRP A 140 -2.68 -4.46 -1.02
N ASP A 141 -3.08 -3.61 -1.97
CA ASP A 141 -4.13 -2.60 -1.79
C ASP A 141 -5.43 -3.25 -1.32
N SER A 142 -5.73 -4.44 -1.86
CA SER A 142 -6.90 -5.24 -1.53
C SER A 142 -7.01 -5.53 -0.02
N TYR A 143 -5.89 -5.65 0.71
CA TYR A 143 -5.92 -5.84 2.16
C TYR A 143 -6.55 -4.63 2.85
N PHE A 144 -6.05 -3.44 2.57
CA PHE A 144 -6.57 -2.21 3.19
C PHE A 144 -8.01 -1.96 2.76
N ILE A 145 -8.28 -2.06 1.46
CA ILE A 145 -9.63 -1.90 0.92
C ILE A 145 -10.61 -2.85 1.62
N GLN A 146 -10.26 -4.13 1.78
CA GLN A 146 -11.11 -5.09 2.47
C GLN A 146 -11.37 -4.71 3.93
N LEU A 147 -10.37 -4.22 4.67
CA LEU A 147 -10.58 -3.71 6.03
C LEU A 147 -11.56 -2.52 6.04
N GLY A 148 -11.42 -1.58 5.10
CA GLY A 148 -12.33 -0.46 4.95
C GLY A 148 -13.75 -0.90 4.59
N LEU A 149 -13.91 -1.88 3.70
CA LEU A 149 -15.20 -2.46 3.34
C LEU A 149 -15.88 -3.13 4.53
N LEU A 150 -15.13 -3.85 5.37
CA LEU A 150 -15.66 -4.46 6.59
C LEU A 150 -16.11 -3.39 7.59
N GLU A 151 -15.33 -2.32 7.77
CA GLU A 151 -15.72 -1.18 8.62
C GLU A 151 -16.99 -0.48 8.11
N SER A 152 -17.16 -0.38 6.80
CA SER A 152 -18.37 0.15 6.14
C SER A 152 -19.52 -0.86 6.02
N GLY A 153 -19.42 -2.05 6.63
CA GLY A 153 -20.47 -3.08 6.61
C GLY A 153 -20.69 -3.77 5.24
N LYS A 154 -19.79 -3.59 4.27
CA LYS A 154 -19.85 -4.17 2.92
C LYS A 154 -19.25 -5.59 2.90
N VAL A 155 -19.76 -6.45 3.78
CA VAL A 155 -19.20 -7.78 4.09
C VAL A 155 -19.12 -8.70 2.86
N GLU A 156 -20.13 -8.67 1.99
CA GLU A 156 -20.14 -9.49 0.77
C GLU A 156 -19.02 -9.09 -0.20
N LEU A 157 -18.84 -7.79 -0.43
CA LEU A 157 -17.79 -7.28 -1.30
C LEU A 157 -16.41 -7.56 -0.73
N ALA A 158 -16.24 -7.46 0.60
CA ALA A 158 -15.02 -7.87 1.28
C ALA A 158 -14.70 -9.36 1.08
N LYS A 159 -15.71 -10.23 1.01
CA LYS A 159 -15.54 -11.65 0.66
C LYS A 159 -15.04 -11.82 -0.77
N TYR A 160 -15.64 -11.11 -1.71
CA TYR A 160 -15.30 -11.19 -3.14
C TYR A 160 -13.85 -10.79 -3.41
N MET A 161 -13.32 -9.80 -2.68
CA MET A 161 -11.89 -9.48 -2.71
C MET A 161 -11.04 -10.73 -2.37
N VAL A 162 -11.32 -11.41 -1.26
CA VAL A 162 -10.55 -12.60 -0.87
C VAL A 162 -10.71 -13.75 -1.87
N ASP A 163 -11.93 -14.01 -2.34
CA ASP A 163 -12.21 -15.10 -3.26
C ASP A 163 -11.53 -14.87 -4.63
N ASN A 164 -11.43 -13.63 -5.10
CA ASN A 164 -10.69 -13.29 -6.31
C ASN A 164 -9.18 -13.52 -6.15
N LEU A 165 -8.57 -13.15 -5.03
CA LEU A 165 -7.15 -13.44 -4.78
C LEU A 165 -6.88 -14.95 -4.70
N ILE A 166 -7.80 -15.71 -4.09
CA ILE A 166 -7.76 -17.18 -4.08
C ILE A 166 -7.89 -17.73 -5.51
N TYR A 167 -8.75 -17.15 -6.33
CA TYR A 167 -8.87 -17.47 -7.76
C TYR A 167 -7.54 -17.26 -8.48
N GLU A 168 -6.86 -16.12 -8.29
CA GLU A 168 -5.55 -15.85 -8.90
C GLU A 168 -4.52 -16.92 -8.53
N ILE A 169 -4.45 -17.30 -7.25
CA ILE A 169 -3.54 -18.36 -6.80
C ILE A 169 -3.82 -19.68 -7.54
N HIS A 170 -5.09 -20.06 -7.70
CA HIS A 170 -5.45 -21.31 -8.37
C HIS A 170 -5.22 -21.27 -9.90
N HIS A 171 -5.57 -20.15 -10.53
CA HIS A 171 -5.66 -20.00 -11.98
C HIS A 171 -4.43 -19.37 -12.64
N TYR A 172 -3.69 -18.52 -11.91
CA TYR A 172 -2.52 -17.78 -12.39
C TYR A 172 -1.23 -18.11 -11.61
N GLY A 173 -1.34 -18.76 -10.46
CA GLY A 173 -0.22 -19.39 -9.75
C GLY A 173 0.19 -18.69 -8.46
N THR A 174 -0.10 -17.40 -8.34
CA THR A 174 0.15 -16.56 -7.16
C THR A 174 -0.86 -15.41 -7.14
N ILE A 175 -0.85 -14.58 -6.09
CA ILE A 175 -1.51 -13.27 -6.13
C ILE A 175 -0.68 -12.36 -7.03
N LEU A 176 -1.30 -11.77 -8.04
CA LEU A 176 -0.61 -10.91 -9.00
C LEU A 176 -0.44 -9.51 -8.42
N ASN A 177 0.50 -8.73 -8.98
CA ASN A 177 0.54 -7.29 -8.71
C ASN A 177 -0.81 -6.65 -9.04
N ALA A 178 -1.33 -6.91 -10.25
CA ALA A 178 -2.73 -6.71 -10.57
C ALA A 178 -3.21 -7.69 -11.66
N ASN A 179 -4.52 -7.81 -11.89
CA ASN A 179 -5.08 -8.77 -12.84
C ASN A 179 -4.95 -8.38 -14.32
N ARG A 180 -3.73 -8.11 -14.81
CA ARG A 180 -3.40 -7.94 -16.24
C ARG A 180 -2.30 -8.90 -16.66
N THR A 181 -2.29 -9.25 -17.95
CA THR A 181 -1.28 -10.15 -18.51
C THR A 181 0.18 -9.71 -18.29
N TYR A 182 0.48 -8.41 -18.32
CA TYR A 182 1.85 -7.92 -18.06
C TYR A 182 2.29 -8.06 -16.60
N TYR A 183 1.37 -8.40 -15.69
CA TYR A 183 1.64 -8.68 -14.27
C TYR A 183 1.83 -10.18 -13.94
N LEU A 184 1.65 -11.10 -14.90
CA LEU A 184 1.72 -12.56 -14.66
C LEU A 184 3.06 -13.06 -14.09
N GLN A 185 4.10 -12.23 -14.13
CA GLN A 185 5.46 -12.57 -13.66
C GLN A 185 5.89 -11.77 -12.42
N ARG A 186 4.95 -11.07 -11.75
CA ARG A 186 5.21 -10.35 -10.49
C ARG A 186 4.03 -10.41 -9.54
N SER A 187 4.33 -10.59 -8.26
CA SER A 187 3.36 -10.56 -7.16
C SER A 187 3.30 -9.17 -6.50
N GLN A 188 2.82 -9.12 -5.25
CA GLN A 188 2.83 -7.97 -4.34
C GLN A 188 2.87 -8.45 -2.87
N PRO A 189 3.12 -7.57 -1.89
CA PRO A 189 3.24 -7.95 -0.47
C PRO A 189 2.15 -8.91 0.05
N PRO A 190 2.52 -10.04 0.70
CA PRO A 190 1.58 -11.13 0.98
C PRO A 190 0.76 -10.92 2.25
N LEU A 191 -0.47 -10.39 2.10
CA LEU A 191 -1.38 -10.07 3.21
C LEU A 191 -2.67 -10.93 3.24
N LEU A 192 -2.75 -11.99 2.41
CA LEU A 192 -3.96 -12.80 2.22
C LEU A 192 -4.53 -13.40 3.52
N THR A 193 -3.68 -13.94 4.40
CA THR A 193 -4.14 -14.60 5.63
C THR A 193 -4.77 -13.62 6.61
N GLY A 194 -4.29 -12.37 6.63
CA GLY A 194 -4.89 -11.29 7.40
C GLY A 194 -6.28 -10.96 6.89
N MET A 195 -6.45 -10.95 5.56
CA MET A 195 -7.76 -10.76 4.93
C MET A 195 -8.75 -11.89 5.26
N ILE A 196 -8.28 -13.13 5.20
CA ILE A 196 -9.08 -14.31 5.52
C ILE A 196 -9.56 -14.26 6.97
N LEU A 197 -8.66 -13.93 7.91
CA LEU A 197 -9.01 -13.83 9.32
C LEU A 197 -9.93 -12.64 9.60
N ALA A 198 -9.73 -11.50 8.95
CA ALA A 198 -10.62 -10.34 9.10
C ALA A 198 -12.07 -10.70 8.71
N TYR A 199 -12.27 -11.31 7.54
CA TYR A 199 -13.59 -11.77 7.10
C TYR A 199 -14.17 -12.88 8.01
N TYR A 200 -13.35 -13.84 8.43
CA TYR A 200 -13.79 -14.89 9.34
C TYR A 200 -14.22 -14.33 10.70
N ARG A 201 -13.51 -13.33 11.23
CA ARG A 201 -13.87 -12.72 12.52
C ARG A 201 -15.24 -12.04 12.47
N GLU A 202 -15.62 -11.49 11.33
CA GLU A 202 -16.95 -10.91 11.11
C GLU A 202 -18.04 -11.99 10.97
N THR A 203 -17.82 -12.98 10.11
CA THR A 203 -18.88 -13.92 9.70
C THR A 203 -18.93 -15.23 10.48
N LYS A 204 -17.83 -15.59 11.14
CA LYS A 204 -17.59 -16.89 11.77
C LYS A 204 -17.77 -18.11 10.84
N ASP A 205 -17.75 -17.93 9.51
CA ASP A 205 -17.92 -19.02 8.54
C ASP A 205 -16.70 -19.96 8.52
N LYS A 206 -16.77 -21.03 9.32
CA LYS A 206 -15.73 -22.05 9.39
C LYS A 206 -15.63 -22.91 8.13
N LYS A 207 -16.71 -23.04 7.35
CA LYS A 207 -16.72 -23.82 6.10
C LYS A 207 -15.91 -23.08 5.05
N TRP A 208 -16.18 -21.78 4.87
CA TRP A 208 -15.39 -20.92 4.01
C TRP A 208 -13.94 -20.84 4.48
N LEU A 209 -13.70 -20.61 5.79
CA LEU A 209 -12.34 -20.57 6.34
C LEU A 209 -11.52 -21.82 5.98
N LYS A 210 -12.10 -23.01 6.16
CA LYS A 210 -11.46 -24.28 5.79
C LYS A 210 -11.15 -24.37 4.29
N ALA A 211 -12.03 -23.84 3.44
CA ALA A 211 -11.86 -23.86 1.99
C ALA A 211 -10.67 -23.00 1.51
N THR A 212 -10.21 -22.03 2.32
CA THR A 212 -9.05 -21.17 1.97
C THR A 212 -7.69 -21.85 2.13
N LEU A 213 -7.59 -22.94 2.91
CA LEU A 213 -6.32 -23.58 3.26
C LEU A 213 -5.44 -23.98 2.06
N PRO A 214 -5.97 -24.53 0.95
CA PRO A 214 -5.14 -24.86 -0.21
C PRO A 214 -4.47 -23.63 -0.84
N ALA A 215 -5.18 -22.50 -0.91
CA ALA A 215 -4.65 -21.26 -1.45
C ALA A 215 -3.54 -20.67 -0.55
N ILE A 216 -3.76 -20.68 0.78
CA ILE A 216 -2.75 -20.27 1.77
C ILE A 216 -1.45 -21.08 1.58
N ASN A 217 -1.57 -22.41 1.50
CA ASN A 217 -0.41 -23.29 1.34
C ASN A 217 0.32 -22.99 0.02
N LYS A 218 -0.40 -22.87 -1.10
CA LYS A 218 0.19 -22.61 -2.40
C LYS A 218 0.89 -21.24 -2.45
N PHE A 219 0.26 -20.20 -1.92
CA PHE A 219 0.83 -18.86 -1.88
C PHE A 219 2.04 -18.77 -0.95
N TYR A 220 2.03 -19.48 0.19
CA TYR A 220 3.21 -19.58 1.04
C TYR A 220 4.37 -20.24 0.31
N GLN A 221 4.12 -21.36 -0.39
CA GLN A 221 5.15 -22.05 -1.18
C GLN A 221 5.77 -21.17 -2.24
N PHE A 222 5.01 -20.28 -2.89
CA PHE A 222 5.55 -19.29 -3.83
C PHE A 222 6.68 -18.45 -3.20
N TRP A 223 6.46 -17.91 -2.00
CA TRP A 223 7.43 -17.04 -1.32
C TRP A 223 8.60 -17.76 -0.65
N ILE A 224 8.41 -19.03 -0.26
CA ILE A 224 9.45 -19.83 0.39
C ILE A 224 10.13 -20.83 -0.56
N SER A 225 10.00 -20.63 -1.87
CA SER A 225 10.74 -21.36 -2.90
C SER A 225 11.72 -20.45 -3.62
N PRO A 226 12.83 -20.98 -4.18
CA PRO A 226 13.66 -20.21 -5.11
C PRO A 226 12.82 -19.71 -6.31
N PRO A 227 13.07 -18.49 -6.82
CA PRO A 227 14.18 -17.59 -6.48
C PRO A 227 13.93 -16.65 -5.28
N HIS A 228 12.74 -16.66 -4.68
CA HIS A 228 12.39 -15.81 -3.54
C HIS A 228 13.10 -16.25 -2.25
N LEU A 229 13.16 -17.55 -1.97
CA LEU A 229 13.90 -18.07 -0.81
C LEU A 229 15.42 -17.88 -1.00
N ASN A 230 16.05 -17.18 -0.06
CA ASN A 230 17.50 -17.17 0.07
C ASN A 230 17.93 -18.31 1.01
N PRO A 231 18.69 -19.31 0.53
CA PRO A 231 19.01 -20.50 1.33
C PRO A 231 20.01 -20.22 2.47
N GLU A 232 20.86 -19.18 2.34
CA GLU A 232 21.86 -18.83 3.36
C GLU A 232 21.20 -18.26 4.62
N THR A 233 20.31 -17.29 4.46
CA THR A 233 19.59 -16.66 5.58
C THR A 233 18.36 -17.46 5.99
N GLY A 234 17.80 -18.25 5.07
CA GLY A 234 16.49 -18.90 5.23
C GLY A 234 15.32 -17.90 5.32
N LEU A 235 15.54 -16.68 4.83
CA LEU A 235 14.55 -15.62 4.66
C LEU A 235 14.27 -15.43 3.15
N SER A 236 13.21 -14.68 2.84
CA SER A 236 12.79 -14.45 1.46
C SER A 236 13.19 -13.05 0.97
N ARG A 237 13.32 -12.91 -0.34
CA ARG A 237 13.48 -11.65 -1.07
C ARG A 237 12.39 -11.50 -2.13
N TYR A 238 12.12 -10.27 -2.54
CA TYR A 238 11.37 -10.03 -3.76
C TYR A 238 12.21 -10.46 -4.96
N TYR A 239 11.56 -11.06 -5.96
CA TYR A 239 12.17 -11.41 -7.23
C TYR A 239 11.10 -11.59 -8.30
N ALA A 240 10.93 -10.57 -9.14
CA ALA A 240 10.07 -10.66 -10.31
C ALA A 240 10.83 -11.20 -11.52
N GLN A 241 10.09 -11.79 -12.46
CA GLN A 241 10.63 -12.19 -13.76
C GLN A 241 10.13 -11.26 -14.88
N GLY A 242 10.76 -11.34 -16.04
CA GLY A 242 10.39 -10.59 -17.24
C GLY A 242 11.60 -10.16 -18.05
N GLU A 243 11.35 -9.69 -19.27
CA GLU A 243 12.38 -9.16 -20.18
C GLU A 243 11.97 -7.78 -20.69
N GLY A 244 12.97 -6.94 -20.95
CA GLY A 244 12.76 -5.59 -21.45
C GLY A 244 11.94 -4.69 -20.51
N PRO A 245 11.58 -3.48 -20.99
CA PRO A 245 10.80 -2.53 -20.22
C PRO A 245 9.43 -3.10 -19.80
N ALA A 246 8.98 -2.72 -18.62
CA ALA A 246 7.62 -2.98 -18.15
C ALA A 246 6.60 -2.32 -19.10
N PRO A 247 5.66 -3.09 -19.70
CA PRO A 247 4.74 -2.56 -20.72
C PRO A 247 3.83 -1.42 -20.23
N GLU A 248 3.57 -1.35 -18.93
CA GLU A 248 2.73 -0.34 -18.30
C GLU A 248 3.46 0.96 -17.95
N GLU A 249 4.78 0.99 -18.14
CA GLU A 249 5.63 2.14 -17.82
C GLU A 249 5.99 2.93 -19.08
N SER A 250 6.12 4.23 -18.91
CA SER A 250 6.43 5.17 -19.98
C SER A 250 7.86 4.98 -20.52
N ALA A 251 8.04 5.18 -21.82
CA ALA A 251 9.37 5.26 -22.42
C ALA A 251 10.21 6.39 -21.79
N ALA A 252 9.58 7.52 -21.48
CA ALA A 252 10.22 8.67 -20.83
C ALA A 252 10.85 8.32 -19.46
N TYR A 253 10.24 7.43 -18.69
CA TYR A 253 10.84 6.93 -17.45
C TYR A 253 12.19 6.26 -17.71
N TYR A 254 12.26 5.33 -18.66
CA TYR A 254 13.51 4.62 -18.99
C TYR A 254 14.56 5.57 -19.59
N GLU A 255 14.15 6.58 -20.35
CA GLU A 255 15.05 7.65 -20.83
C GLU A 255 15.65 8.46 -19.66
N HIS A 256 14.85 8.77 -18.64
CA HIS A 256 15.32 9.47 -17.44
C HIS A 256 16.26 8.61 -16.60
N VAL A 257 15.98 7.31 -16.46
CA VAL A 257 16.88 6.35 -15.80
C VAL A 257 18.22 6.26 -16.54
N LEU A 258 18.19 6.09 -17.86
CA LEU A 258 19.40 6.07 -18.70
C LEU A 258 20.21 7.34 -18.55
N ARG A 259 19.55 8.51 -18.59
CA ARG A 259 20.20 9.80 -18.37
C ARG A 259 20.87 9.85 -17.00
N TYR A 260 20.20 9.38 -15.95
CA TYR A 260 20.78 9.35 -14.61
C TYR A 260 22.03 8.47 -14.55
N PHE A 261 22.00 7.25 -15.08
CA PHE A 261 23.15 6.35 -15.11
C PHE A 261 24.34 6.93 -15.90
N LYS A 262 24.06 7.71 -16.96
CA LYS A 262 25.09 8.41 -17.74
C LYS A 262 25.75 9.55 -16.97
N THR A 263 24.97 10.33 -16.22
CA THR A 263 25.43 11.61 -15.65
C THR A 263 25.83 11.54 -14.18
N HIS A 264 25.47 10.47 -13.46
CA HIS A 264 25.73 10.35 -12.02
C HIS A 264 26.73 9.23 -11.70
N ASP A 265 27.57 9.50 -10.70
CA ASP A 265 28.35 8.48 -10.00
C ASP A 265 27.44 7.75 -8.99
N ILE A 266 27.49 6.43 -8.94
CA ILE A 266 26.65 5.60 -8.07
C ILE A 266 27.54 4.68 -7.26
N ARG A 267 27.42 4.77 -5.94
CA ARG A 267 28.25 4.03 -4.98
C ARG A 267 27.48 2.96 -4.21
N ASP A 268 26.15 2.97 -4.29
CA ASP A 268 25.29 1.99 -3.61
C ASP A 268 25.45 0.56 -4.15
N TYR A 269 25.86 0.42 -5.41
CA TYR A 269 26.05 -0.85 -6.12
C TYR A 269 26.93 -0.65 -7.35
N ASP A 270 27.41 -1.75 -7.95
CA ASP A 270 28.12 -1.73 -9.22
C ASP A 270 27.17 -1.35 -10.37
N LYS A 271 27.28 -0.09 -10.84
CA LYS A 271 26.46 0.46 -11.93
C LYS A 271 26.57 -0.35 -13.23
N SER A 272 27.70 -1.01 -13.49
CA SER A 272 27.93 -1.75 -14.74
C SER A 272 27.02 -2.97 -14.90
N LEU A 273 26.45 -3.46 -13.80
CA LEU A 273 25.45 -4.54 -13.83
C LEU A 273 24.14 -4.09 -14.47
N TYR A 274 23.79 -2.81 -14.36
CA TYR A 274 22.46 -2.28 -14.71
C TYR A 274 22.47 -1.37 -15.94
N TYR A 275 23.65 -0.85 -16.29
CA TYR A 275 23.85 0.04 -17.42
C TYR A 275 25.11 -0.35 -18.19
N ASP A 276 24.96 -0.63 -19.49
CA ASP A 276 26.07 -0.86 -20.38
C ASP A 276 26.53 0.47 -21.00
N LYS A 277 27.74 0.89 -20.66
CA LYS A 277 28.34 2.13 -21.15
C LYS A 277 28.65 2.11 -22.65
N ASN A 278 28.94 0.95 -23.23
CA ASN A 278 29.35 0.84 -24.63
C ASN A 278 28.16 0.94 -25.57
N SER A 279 27.07 0.23 -25.25
CA SER A 279 25.82 0.30 -26.01
C SER A 279 24.91 1.45 -25.57
N GLU A 280 25.23 2.09 -24.43
CA GLU A 280 24.41 3.10 -23.77
C GLU A 280 22.98 2.62 -23.43
N THR A 281 22.81 1.34 -23.11
CA THR A 281 21.51 0.72 -22.83
C THR A 281 21.38 0.21 -21.39
N LEU A 282 20.13 0.06 -20.94
CA LEU A 282 19.81 -0.63 -19.69
C LEU A 282 19.94 -2.15 -19.92
N THR A 283 20.55 -2.83 -18.95
CA THR A 283 20.78 -4.28 -19.07
C THR A 283 19.53 -5.08 -18.70
N LYS A 284 19.54 -6.38 -19.00
CA LYS A 284 18.52 -7.33 -18.52
C LYS A 284 18.39 -7.32 -17.00
N ALA A 285 19.49 -7.13 -16.27
CA ALA A 285 19.46 -7.08 -14.80
C ALA A 285 18.68 -5.87 -14.28
N PHE A 286 18.77 -4.72 -14.96
CA PHE A 286 17.97 -3.54 -14.59
C PHE A 286 16.48 -3.81 -14.75
N TYR A 287 16.05 -4.40 -15.85
CA TYR A 287 14.62 -4.70 -16.06
C TYR A 287 14.07 -5.73 -15.06
N ILE A 288 14.88 -6.69 -14.64
CA ILE A 288 14.51 -7.60 -13.53
C ILE A 288 14.39 -6.83 -12.22
N ALA A 289 15.34 -5.95 -11.92
CA ALA A 289 15.31 -5.12 -10.72
C ALA A 289 14.10 -4.19 -10.67
N ASP A 290 13.80 -3.47 -11.75
CA ASP A 290 12.64 -2.57 -11.85
C ASP A 290 11.33 -3.33 -11.56
N ARG A 291 11.12 -4.48 -12.20
CA ARG A 291 9.95 -5.33 -11.91
C ARG A 291 9.93 -5.86 -10.48
N THR A 292 11.10 -6.10 -9.89
CA THR A 292 11.24 -6.56 -8.50
C THR A 292 10.90 -5.44 -7.51
N VAL A 293 11.27 -4.19 -7.80
CA VAL A 293 10.82 -3.02 -7.02
C VAL A 293 9.29 -2.93 -7.08
N ARG A 294 8.67 -3.14 -8.24
CA ARG A 294 7.21 -3.18 -8.40
C ARG A 294 6.55 -4.34 -7.64
N GLU A 295 7.21 -5.49 -7.51
CA GLU A 295 6.75 -6.59 -6.66
C GLU A 295 6.77 -6.23 -5.17
N SER A 296 7.67 -5.33 -4.75
CA SER A 296 7.70 -4.83 -3.36
C SER A 296 6.57 -3.84 -3.04
N GLY A 297 5.97 -3.23 -4.06
CA GLY A 297 4.99 -2.14 -3.91
C GLY A 297 5.62 -0.78 -3.60
N LEU A 298 6.96 -0.68 -3.61
CA LEU A 298 7.72 0.55 -3.32
C LEU A 298 8.31 1.18 -4.60
N ASP A 299 7.62 1.07 -5.74
CA ASP A 299 8.03 1.62 -7.04
C ASP A 299 7.73 3.13 -7.16
N ILE A 300 8.72 4.03 -7.20
CA ILE A 300 10.13 3.79 -6.86
C ILE A 300 10.56 4.50 -5.59
N SER A 301 11.52 3.87 -4.92
CA SER A 301 12.24 4.32 -3.73
C SER A 301 13.74 4.11 -3.95
N ASN A 302 14.57 4.94 -3.32
CA ASN A 302 16.01 4.73 -3.27
C ASN A 302 16.45 3.83 -2.08
N LYS A 303 15.50 3.11 -1.45
CA LYS A 303 15.73 2.14 -0.37
C LYS A 303 16.84 1.14 -0.70
N TYR A 304 17.06 0.77 -1.96
CA TYR A 304 18.12 -0.13 -2.42
C TYR A 304 19.14 0.55 -3.36
N GLY A 305 19.35 1.86 -3.17
CA GLY A 305 20.12 2.74 -4.07
C GLY A 305 19.22 3.34 -5.17
N PRO A 306 19.76 4.20 -6.05
CA PRO A 306 18.98 4.85 -7.11
C PRO A 306 18.10 3.86 -7.89
N PHE A 307 16.81 4.18 -8.05
CA PHE A 307 15.81 3.33 -8.72
C PHE A 307 15.58 1.95 -8.09
N GLY A 308 16.16 1.68 -6.91
CA GLY A 308 16.12 0.37 -6.28
C GLY A 308 16.82 -0.73 -7.08
N ALA A 309 17.77 -0.39 -7.97
CA ALA A 309 18.35 -1.33 -8.93
C ALA A 309 19.01 -2.56 -8.26
N ALA A 310 19.51 -2.41 -7.03
CA ALA A 310 20.12 -3.52 -6.29
C ALA A 310 19.14 -4.39 -5.49
N ILE A 311 17.82 -4.16 -5.55
CA ILE A 311 16.80 -4.85 -4.72
C ILE A 311 16.93 -6.37 -4.70
N VAL A 312 17.34 -6.98 -5.83
CA VAL A 312 17.48 -8.43 -5.97
C VAL A 312 18.54 -9.02 -5.02
N ASP A 313 19.46 -8.21 -4.49
CA ASP A 313 20.51 -8.64 -3.57
C ASP A 313 20.12 -8.48 -2.09
N TYR A 314 18.91 -7.96 -1.81
CA TYR A 314 18.46 -7.67 -0.46
C TYR A 314 17.45 -8.69 0.06
N ILE A 315 17.54 -8.95 1.36
CA ILE A 315 16.55 -9.60 2.21
C ILE A 315 15.77 -8.49 2.92
N PRO A 316 14.54 -8.17 2.46
CA PRO A 316 13.80 -7.02 2.97
C PRO A 316 13.13 -7.28 4.31
N VAL A 317 13.08 -6.26 5.18
CA VAL A 317 12.34 -6.30 6.45
C VAL A 317 10.85 -6.56 6.22
N ASP A 318 10.26 -5.79 5.30
CA ASP A 318 8.83 -5.84 5.00
C ASP A 318 8.35 -7.25 4.61
N LEU A 319 8.90 -7.84 3.53
CA LEU A 319 8.52 -9.16 3.06
C LEU A 319 8.60 -10.23 4.16
N ASN A 320 9.69 -10.22 4.93
CA ASN A 320 9.90 -11.24 5.95
C ASN A 320 8.97 -11.06 7.15
N VAL A 321 8.62 -9.82 7.49
CA VAL A 321 7.57 -9.54 8.47
C VAL A 321 6.21 -10.03 7.96
N PHE A 322 5.86 -9.79 6.70
CA PHE A 322 4.61 -10.27 6.11
C PHE A 322 4.53 -11.80 6.10
N LEU A 323 5.64 -12.49 5.78
CA LEU A 323 5.68 -13.95 5.82
C LEU A 323 5.62 -14.50 7.25
N TYR A 324 6.20 -13.81 8.23
CA TYR A 324 6.04 -14.15 9.64
C TYR A 324 4.56 -14.03 10.05
N GLN A 325 3.92 -12.94 9.63
CA GLN A 325 2.50 -12.72 9.91
C GLN A 325 1.64 -13.80 9.24
N MET A 326 1.94 -14.17 7.98
CA MET A 326 1.29 -15.27 7.29
C MET A 326 1.42 -16.61 8.04
N GLU A 327 2.61 -16.89 8.59
CA GLU A 327 2.85 -18.10 9.39
C GLU A 327 2.05 -18.09 10.71
N LYS A 328 2.02 -16.95 11.43
CA LYS A 328 1.25 -16.76 12.66
C LYS A 328 -0.25 -16.90 12.43
N GLU A 329 -0.76 -16.24 11.41
CA GLU A 329 -2.18 -16.24 11.08
C GLU A 329 -2.63 -17.61 10.58
N THR A 330 -1.79 -18.31 9.80
CA THR A 330 -2.11 -19.67 9.40
C THR A 330 -2.17 -20.62 10.61
N ALA A 331 -1.29 -20.44 11.61
CA ALA A 331 -1.38 -21.18 12.87
C ALA A 331 -2.70 -20.90 13.62
N GLU A 332 -3.15 -19.64 13.65
CA GLU A 332 -4.45 -19.24 14.21
C GLU A 332 -5.61 -19.92 13.46
N ILE A 333 -5.59 -19.90 12.12
CA ILE A 333 -6.60 -20.55 11.28
C ILE A 333 -6.69 -22.05 11.59
N TYR A 334 -5.56 -22.77 11.68
CA TYR A 334 -5.56 -24.18 12.04
C TYR A 334 -6.06 -24.42 13.48
N THR A 335 -5.79 -23.51 14.41
CA THR A 335 -6.30 -23.57 15.79
C THR A 335 -7.84 -23.44 15.80
N ILE A 336 -8.38 -22.44 15.09
CA ILE A 336 -9.83 -22.23 14.92
C ILE A 336 -10.51 -23.47 14.33
N LEU A 337 -9.85 -24.12 13.37
CA LEU A 337 -10.32 -25.33 12.70
C LEU A 337 -10.03 -26.63 13.50
N LYS A 338 -9.59 -26.51 14.76
CA LYS A 338 -9.29 -27.63 15.67
C LYS A 338 -8.28 -28.63 15.10
N LYS A 339 -7.21 -28.12 14.47
CA LYS A 339 -6.10 -28.89 13.88
C LYS A 339 -4.77 -28.55 14.57
N PRO A 340 -4.56 -28.97 15.83
CA PRO A 340 -3.45 -28.49 16.67
C PRO A 340 -2.06 -28.86 16.15
N GLN A 341 -1.90 -30.04 15.53
CA GLN A 341 -0.60 -30.45 14.96
C GLN A 341 -0.15 -29.52 13.83
N SER A 342 -1.07 -29.16 12.92
CA SER A 342 -0.80 -28.19 11.85
C SER A 342 -0.53 -26.81 12.43
N ALA A 343 -1.31 -26.37 13.42
CA ALA A 343 -1.09 -25.09 14.09
C ALA A 343 0.31 -25.01 14.72
N ALA A 344 0.76 -26.06 15.41
CA ALA A 344 2.09 -26.13 16.01
C ALA A 344 3.22 -26.05 14.96
N LEU A 345 3.04 -26.69 13.79
CA LEU A 345 4.02 -26.61 12.70
C LEU A 345 4.16 -25.17 12.16
N TRP A 346 3.05 -24.49 11.95
CA TRP A 346 3.05 -23.09 11.48
C TRP A 346 3.61 -22.13 12.53
N GLN A 347 3.29 -22.35 13.80
CA GLN A 347 3.87 -21.57 14.90
C GLN A 347 5.39 -21.78 15.00
N LYS A 348 5.89 -23.01 14.76
CA LYS A 348 7.33 -23.28 14.69
C LYS A 348 8.00 -22.50 13.54
N ARG A 349 7.37 -22.44 12.36
CA ARG A 349 7.87 -21.64 11.21
C ARG A 349 7.97 -20.15 11.58
N ALA A 350 6.91 -19.60 12.16
CA ALA A 350 6.89 -18.21 12.63
C ALA A 350 8.04 -17.93 13.63
N ASN A 351 8.24 -18.80 14.62
CA ASN A 351 9.31 -18.62 15.60
C ASN A 351 10.71 -18.64 14.95
N VAL A 352 10.94 -19.56 14.01
CA VAL A 352 12.21 -19.63 13.25
C VAL A 352 12.42 -18.36 12.43
N ARG A 353 11.37 -17.85 11.76
CA ARG A 353 11.48 -16.62 10.97
C ARG A 353 11.73 -15.39 11.84
N ALA A 354 11.03 -15.25 12.96
CA ALA A 354 11.25 -14.15 13.91
C ALA A 354 12.70 -14.13 14.42
N ALA A 355 13.25 -15.31 14.77
CA ALA A 355 14.66 -15.43 15.17
C ALA A 355 15.61 -14.96 14.05
N ARG A 356 15.37 -15.37 12.79
CA ARG A 356 16.16 -14.95 11.63
C ARG A 356 16.03 -13.47 11.32
N ILE A 357 14.83 -12.89 11.42
CA ILE A 357 14.63 -11.44 11.27
C ILE A 357 15.46 -10.68 12.30
N ASN A 358 15.40 -11.09 13.57
CA ASN A 358 16.18 -10.46 14.64
C ASN A 358 17.69 -10.71 14.52
N GLN A 359 18.11 -11.80 13.86
CA GLN A 359 19.53 -12.08 13.61
C GLN A 359 20.09 -11.23 12.46
N TYR A 360 19.38 -11.18 11.33
CA TYR A 360 19.92 -10.61 10.09
C TYR A 360 19.51 -9.17 9.85
N LEU A 361 18.36 -8.73 10.38
CA LEU A 361 17.73 -7.47 10.00
C LEU A 361 17.70 -6.44 11.12
N TRP A 362 18.03 -6.81 12.36
CA TRP A 362 18.06 -5.89 13.50
C TRP A 362 19.46 -5.32 13.73
N ASP A 363 19.58 -3.99 13.74
CA ASP A 363 20.80 -3.30 14.11
C ASP A 363 20.68 -2.70 15.53
N LYS A 364 21.25 -3.39 16.51
CA LYS A 364 21.21 -2.98 17.91
C LYS A 364 21.81 -1.58 18.17
N PRO A 365 22.96 -1.18 17.57
CA PRO A 365 23.55 0.14 17.79
C PRO A 365 22.67 1.30 17.33
N SER A 366 22.06 1.22 16.14
CA SER A 366 21.19 2.29 15.64
C SER A 366 19.76 2.24 16.18
N GLY A 367 19.30 1.05 16.61
CA GLY A 367 17.94 0.85 17.13
C GLY A 367 16.89 0.72 16.02
N PHE A 368 17.27 0.21 14.84
CA PHE A 368 16.36 0.01 13.71
C PHE A 368 16.45 -1.40 13.14
N TYR A 369 15.40 -1.75 12.39
CA TYR A 369 15.47 -2.83 11.43
C TYR A 369 15.88 -2.29 10.05
N PHE A 370 16.86 -2.93 9.43
CA PHE A 370 17.37 -2.61 8.10
C PHE A 370 17.33 -3.84 7.19
N ASP A 371 17.29 -3.60 5.88
CA ASP A 371 17.37 -4.69 4.91
C ASP A 371 18.82 -5.20 4.81
N TYR A 372 18.97 -6.51 4.64
CA TYR A 372 20.27 -7.17 4.61
C TYR A 372 20.68 -7.52 3.19
N ASN A 373 21.84 -7.04 2.75
CA ASN A 373 22.43 -7.44 1.48
C ASN A 373 23.13 -8.81 1.65
N TYR A 374 22.60 -9.87 1.04
CA TYR A 374 23.17 -11.20 1.21
C TYR A 374 24.46 -11.42 0.41
N LYS A 375 24.76 -10.57 -0.57
CA LYS A 375 26.02 -10.62 -1.34
C LYS A 375 27.19 -10.02 -0.56
N THR A 376 26.98 -8.84 0.02
CA THR A 376 28.03 -8.15 0.81
C THR A 376 28.03 -8.54 2.28
N ARG A 377 26.99 -9.25 2.73
CA ARG A 377 26.75 -9.64 4.13
C ARG A 377 26.67 -8.46 5.09
N GLN A 378 26.05 -7.37 4.64
CA GLN A 378 25.92 -6.14 5.40
C GLN A 378 24.47 -5.65 5.43
N LEU A 379 24.09 -5.08 6.56
CA LEU A 379 22.89 -4.26 6.66
C LEU A 379 23.05 -2.99 5.83
N ARG A 380 21.98 -2.57 5.15
CA ARG A 380 21.93 -1.27 4.50
C ARG A 380 21.36 -0.22 5.45
N PRO A 381 22.15 0.78 5.88
CA PRO A 381 21.71 1.80 6.84
C PRO A 381 20.84 2.88 6.17
N TYR A 382 19.78 2.46 5.47
CA TYR A 382 18.78 3.34 4.87
C TYR A 382 17.53 3.33 5.74
N LEU A 383 17.34 4.36 6.57
CA LEU A 383 16.19 4.44 7.46
C LEU A 383 14.89 4.52 6.67
N PHE A 384 13.99 3.57 6.90
CA PHE A 384 12.72 3.45 6.19
C PHE A 384 11.59 3.09 7.15
N ALA A 385 10.36 3.48 6.84
CA ALA A 385 9.16 3.25 7.66
C ALA A 385 8.90 1.77 7.97
N THR A 386 9.41 0.86 7.14
CA THR A 386 9.31 -0.60 7.33
C THR A 386 9.99 -1.08 8.63
N THR A 387 10.84 -0.26 9.26
CA THR A 387 11.38 -0.55 10.61
C THR A 387 10.29 -0.68 11.68
N LEU A 388 9.08 -0.17 11.43
CA LEU A 388 7.93 -0.27 12.34
C LEU A 388 7.12 -1.56 12.14
N TYR A 389 7.34 -2.29 11.03
CA TYR A 389 6.54 -3.48 10.71
C TYR A 389 6.77 -4.64 11.69
N PRO A 390 7.99 -4.89 12.22
CA PRO A 390 8.18 -5.86 13.30
C PRO A 390 7.34 -5.60 14.56
N LEU A 391 7.01 -4.32 14.84
CA LEU A 391 6.08 -3.96 15.90
C LEU A 391 4.64 -4.30 15.49
N TRP A 392 4.22 -4.00 14.25
CA TRP A 392 2.90 -4.41 13.75
C TRP A 392 2.64 -5.91 13.89
N ALA A 393 3.61 -6.72 13.48
CA ALA A 393 3.49 -8.17 13.54
C ALA A 393 3.68 -8.76 14.96
N GLY A 394 4.19 -7.97 15.91
CA GLY A 394 4.42 -8.45 17.27
C GLY A 394 5.60 -9.41 17.42
N LEU A 395 6.65 -9.25 16.58
CA LEU A 395 7.84 -10.10 16.64
C LEU A 395 9.05 -9.45 17.32
N ALA A 396 9.05 -8.12 17.45
CA ALA A 396 10.08 -7.39 18.18
C ALA A 396 10.00 -7.69 19.69
N THR A 397 11.15 -7.65 20.36
CA THR A 397 11.18 -7.60 21.84
C THR A 397 10.72 -6.22 22.34
N LYS A 398 10.41 -6.11 23.64
CA LYS A 398 10.03 -4.82 24.23
C LYS A 398 11.17 -3.80 24.11
N GLU A 399 12.41 -4.24 24.24
CA GLU A 399 13.62 -3.43 24.13
C GLU A 399 13.83 -2.94 22.70
N GLN A 400 13.62 -3.81 21.70
CA GLN A 400 13.66 -3.43 20.29
C GLN A 400 12.55 -2.43 19.94
N ALA A 401 11.32 -2.66 20.42
CA ALA A 401 10.22 -1.75 20.22
C ALA A 401 10.51 -0.38 20.85
N GLN A 402 11.02 -0.34 22.08
CA GLN A 402 11.43 0.89 22.75
C GLN A 402 12.50 1.66 21.96
N ALA A 403 13.49 0.95 21.41
CA ALA A 403 14.55 1.55 20.61
C ALA A 403 14.01 2.15 19.29
N VAL A 404 13.09 1.46 18.60
CA VAL A 404 12.42 1.98 17.40
C VAL A 404 11.57 3.21 17.75
N VAL A 405 10.76 3.14 18.82
CA VAL A 405 9.88 4.25 19.25
C VAL A 405 10.68 5.47 19.68
N LYS A 406 11.78 5.29 20.42
CA LYS A 406 12.69 6.39 20.79
C LYS A 406 13.20 7.15 19.55
N ASN A 407 13.37 6.44 18.44
CA ASN A 407 13.86 7.01 17.19
C ASN A 407 12.75 7.40 16.19
N LEU A 408 11.48 7.13 16.50
CA LEU A 408 10.32 7.47 15.66
C LEU A 408 10.32 8.94 15.18
N PRO A 409 10.73 9.96 15.99
CA PRO A 409 10.79 11.34 15.52
C PRO A 409 11.60 11.58 14.26
N ARG A 410 12.55 10.69 13.92
CA ARG A 410 13.34 10.78 12.67
C ARG A 410 12.53 10.48 11.41
N LEU A 411 11.36 9.86 11.54
CA LEU A 411 10.43 9.53 10.46
C LEU A 411 9.12 10.35 10.55
N LEU A 412 8.98 11.23 11.53
CA LEU A 412 7.76 12.03 11.70
C LEU A 412 7.85 13.37 10.97
N GLY A 413 6.86 13.63 10.14
CA GLY A 413 6.50 14.95 9.64
C GLY A 413 5.32 15.55 10.41
N LYS A 414 4.94 16.79 10.06
CA LYS A 414 3.75 17.44 10.62
C LYS A 414 2.49 16.63 10.34
N GLY A 415 2.38 16.12 9.13
CA GLY A 415 1.22 15.39 8.60
C GLY A 415 1.23 13.88 8.81
N GLY A 416 2.27 13.32 9.44
CA GLY A 416 2.33 11.90 9.75
C GLY A 416 3.71 11.28 9.49
N LEU A 417 3.71 10.03 9.05
CA LEU A 417 4.90 9.22 8.85
C LEU A 417 5.45 9.37 7.43
N LEU A 418 6.74 9.68 7.33
CA LEU A 418 7.50 9.66 6.09
C LEU A 418 7.83 8.21 5.69
N ALA A 419 7.84 7.92 4.39
CA ALA A 419 8.39 6.65 3.90
C ALA A 419 9.87 6.48 4.29
N SER A 420 10.65 7.55 4.15
CA SER A 420 12.04 7.68 4.61
C SER A 420 12.32 9.16 4.93
N PRO A 421 13.40 9.51 5.65
CA PRO A 421 13.78 10.90 5.86
C PRO A 421 14.51 11.55 4.67
N TYR A 422 14.77 10.81 3.58
CA TYR A 422 15.64 11.25 2.48
C TYR A 422 14.84 11.85 1.33
N LYS A 423 15.19 13.06 0.90
CA LYS A 423 14.54 13.74 -0.24
C LYS A 423 15.20 13.33 -1.56
N GLN A 424 14.68 12.28 -2.17
CA GLN A 424 15.30 11.63 -3.33
C GLN A 424 14.63 11.96 -4.66
N GLY A 425 13.51 12.72 -4.64
CA GLY A 425 12.76 13.03 -5.85
C GLY A 425 11.97 11.84 -6.41
N VAL A 426 11.66 10.86 -5.58
CA VAL A 426 10.88 9.66 -5.91
C VAL A 426 9.68 9.52 -4.96
N GLN A 427 8.69 8.71 -5.34
CA GLN A 427 7.40 8.71 -4.64
C GLN A 427 7.47 8.04 -3.26
N TRP A 428 8.30 7.01 -3.09
CA TRP A 428 8.42 6.24 -1.85
C TRP A 428 9.65 6.66 -1.02
N ASP A 429 9.79 7.97 -0.81
CA ASP A 429 10.80 8.63 0.01
C ASP A 429 10.24 9.98 0.51
N ALA A 430 10.99 10.74 1.32
CA ALA A 430 10.55 12.08 1.73
C ALA A 430 10.27 12.96 0.50
N PRO A 431 9.20 13.78 0.53
CA PRO A 431 8.41 14.16 1.71
C PRO A 431 7.11 13.35 1.89
N PHE A 432 6.94 12.24 1.16
CA PHE A 432 5.66 11.58 1.07
C PHE A 432 5.39 10.60 2.21
N GLY A 433 4.13 10.59 2.65
CA GLY A 433 3.56 9.60 3.52
C GLY A 433 2.42 8.85 2.84
N TRP A 434 2.32 7.56 3.15
CA TRP A 434 1.44 6.61 2.48
C TRP A 434 0.55 5.91 3.50
N ALA A 435 -0.74 5.75 3.18
CA ALA A 435 -1.72 5.18 4.10
C ALA A 435 -1.32 3.78 4.65
N PRO A 436 -0.81 2.83 3.83
CA PRO A 436 -0.33 1.54 4.32
C PRO A 436 0.72 1.64 5.44
N MET A 437 1.70 2.53 5.28
CA MET A 437 2.78 2.70 6.24
C MET A 437 2.28 3.28 7.55
N HIS A 438 1.35 4.22 7.49
CA HIS A 438 0.69 4.75 8.68
C HIS A 438 -0.07 3.65 9.41
N TYR A 439 -0.84 2.83 8.69
CA TYR A 439 -1.60 1.72 9.29
C TYR A 439 -0.69 0.78 10.06
N PHE A 440 0.38 0.27 9.43
CA PHE A 440 1.31 -0.64 10.09
C PHE A 440 2.00 0.02 11.30
N ALA A 441 2.40 1.30 11.18
CA ALA A 441 3.01 2.01 12.30
C ALA A 441 2.05 2.17 13.49
N VAL A 442 0.83 2.66 13.26
CA VAL A 442 -0.16 2.88 14.33
C VAL A 442 -0.53 1.57 15.01
N GLU A 443 -0.83 0.52 14.24
CA GLU A 443 -1.15 -0.79 14.80
C GLU A 443 0.04 -1.43 15.54
N GLY A 444 1.26 -1.23 15.05
CA GLY A 444 2.48 -1.67 15.73
C GLY A 444 2.73 -0.96 17.04
N LEU A 445 2.60 0.37 17.07
CA LEU A 445 2.72 1.16 18.29
C LEU A 445 1.69 0.73 19.33
N LYS A 446 0.42 0.58 18.92
CA LYS A 446 -0.67 0.07 19.78
C LYS A 446 -0.35 -1.29 20.38
N ARG A 447 0.13 -2.24 19.55
CA ARG A 447 0.43 -3.60 20.00
C ARG A 447 1.45 -3.64 21.15
N TYR A 448 2.36 -2.66 21.23
CA TYR A 448 3.39 -2.57 22.27
C TYR A 448 3.05 -1.59 23.40
N GLY A 449 1.84 -1.04 23.43
CA GLY A 449 1.36 -0.14 24.48
C GLY A 449 1.74 1.33 24.29
N TYR A 450 2.32 1.72 23.14
CA TYR A 450 2.65 3.10 22.79
C TYR A 450 1.41 3.83 22.23
N HIS A 451 0.34 3.87 23.03
CA HIS A 451 -0.96 4.39 22.61
C HIS A 451 -0.91 5.90 22.32
N VAL A 452 -0.11 6.67 23.05
CA VAL A 452 0.02 8.12 22.84
C VAL A 452 0.62 8.41 21.47
N GLU A 453 1.72 7.73 21.14
CA GLU A 453 2.41 7.86 19.85
C GLU A 453 1.54 7.36 18.70
N ALA A 454 0.81 6.26 18.91
CA ALA A 454 -0.11 5.73 17.91
C ALA A 454 -1.25 6.70 17.59
N LEU A 455 -1.88 7.28 18.63
CA LEU A 455 -2.97 8.24 18.46
C LEU A 455 -2.49 9.57 17.88
N ASP A 456 -1.30 10.05 18.27
CA ASP A 456 -0.69 11.23 17.64
C ASP A 456 -0.47 10.99 16.14
N LEU A 457 0.10 9.84 15.76
CA LEU A 457 0.34 9.51 14.36
C LEU A 457 -0.97 9.39 13.55
N ALA A 458 -1.99 8.73 14.12
CA ALA A 458 -3.31 8.63 13.50
C ALA A 458 -3.96 10.02 13.33
N LYS A 459 -3.89 10.89 14.34
CA LYS A 459 -4.40 12.27 14.29
C LYS A 459 -3.72 13.08 13.18
N ARG A 460 -2.40 13.01 13.06
CA ARG A 460 -1.65 13.71 11.99
C ARG A 460 -2.11 13.30 10.60
N PHE A 461 -2.27 12.00 10.37
CA PHE A 461 -2.73 11.47 9.10
C PHE A 461 -4.16 11.93 8.78
N VAL A 462 -5.09 11.76 9.71
CA VAL A 462 -6.50 12.19 9.55
C VAL A 462 -6.58 13.69 9.28
N ASN A 463 -5.82 14.51 10.01
CA ASN A 463 -5.77 15.96 9.79
C ASN A 463 -5.21 16.33 8.41
N THR A 464 -4.21 15.60 7.92
CA THR A 464 -3.62 15.82 6.60
C THR A 464 -4.62 15.48 5.49
N VAL A 465 -5.32 14.35 5.60
CA VAL A 465 -6.39 13.97 4.68
C VAL A 465 -7.52 15.01 4.70
N ASN A 466 -7.95 15.44 5.89
CA ASN A 466 -8.95 16.50 6.06
C ASN A 466 -8.52 17.81 5.39
N LYS A 467 -7.29 18.29 5.62
CA LYS A 467 -6.76 19.51 4.99
C LYS A 467 -6.72 19.39 3.46
N GLY A 468 -6.34 18.22 2.94
CA GLY A 468 -6.37 17.94 1.50
C GLY A 468 -7.79 17.98 0.94
N PHE A 469 -8.72 17.31 1.62
CA PHE A 469 -10.13 17.26 1.24
C PHE A 469 -10.78 18.64 1.28
N ALA A 470 -10.52 19.45 2.30
CA ALA A 470 -11.06 20.81 2.39
C ALA A 470 -10.72 21.66 1.15
N LYS A 471 -9.54 21.44 0.55
CA LYS A 471 -9.08 22.15 -0.65
C LYS A 471 -9.62 21.56 -1.95
N ALA A 472 -9.68 20.23 -2.06
CA ALA A 472 -9.91 19.54 -3.34
C ALA A 472 -11.25 18.80 -3.44
N GLN A 473 -11.98 18.64 -2.32
CA GLN A 473 -13.21 17.86 -2.18
C GLN A 473 -13.07 16.39 -2.64
N VAL A 474 -11.84 15.87 -2.65
CA VAL A 474 -11.50 14.49 -2.97
C VAL A 474 -10.35 13.98 -2.10
N VAL A 475 -10.22 12.66 -2.01
CA VAL A 475 -9.14 11.96 -1.29
C VAL A 475 -8.08 11.48 -2.29
N PHE A 476 -6.81 11.41 -1.88
CA PHE A 476 -5.67 11.11 -2.74
C PHE A 476 -4.91 9.84 -2.34
N GLU A 477 -4.11 9.33 -3.27
CA GLU A 477 -3.19 8.20 -3.11
C GLU A 477 -2.15 8.43 -2.01
N LYS A 478 -1.48 9.59 -2.04
CA LYS A 478 -0.35 9.95 -1.17
C LYS A 478 -0.38 11.42 -0.78
N TYR A 479 0.31 11.75 0.31
CA TYR A 479 0.33 13.10 0.88
C TYR A 479 1.76 13.52 1.21
N ASP A 480 2.07 14.80 1.02
CA ASP A 480 3.27 15.39 1.61
C ASP A 480 3.02 15.59 3.11
N VAL A 481 3.76 14.84 3.93
CA VAL A 481 3.59 14.87 5.39
C VAL A 481 4.55 15.85 6.06
N LEU A 482 5.46 16.50 5.35
CA LEU A 482 6.21 17.63 5.90
C LEU A 482 5.37 18.91 5.89
N ASP A 483 4.63 19.12 4.80
CA ASP A 483 3.86 20.34 4.53
C ASP A 483 2.34 20.16 4.73
N GLU A 484 1.86 18.95 5.05
CA GLU A 484 0.43 18.60 5.16
C GLU A 484 -0.34 18.96 3.89
N SER A 485 0.17 18.51 2.73
CA SER A 485 -0.34 18.92 1.42
C SER A 485 -0.59 17.76 0.46
N ILE A 486 -1.43 18.02 -0.55
CA ILE A 486 -1.75 17.08 -1.64
C ILE A 486 -0.80 17.22 -2.85
N HIS A 487 0.13 18.18 -2.81
CA HIS A 487 0.93 18.57 -3.96
C HIS A 487 2.12 17.65 -4.17
N THR A 488 2.16 17.01 -5.34
CA THR A 488 3.26 16.18 -5.82
C THR A 488 4.14 16.87 -6.87
N ALA A 489 3.62 17.94 -7.49
CA ALA A 489 4.28 18.66 -8.58
C ALA A 489 5.66 19.20 -8.14
N GLY A 490 6.68 18.97 -8.98
CA GLY A 490 8.06 19.39 -8.72
C GLY A 490 8.79 18.60 -7.64
N LYS A 491 8.14 17.62 -6.99
CA LYS A 491 8.71 16.79 -5.92
C LYS A 491 9.03 15.35 -6.38
N ILE A 492 8.44 14.92 -7.49
CA ILE A 492 8.70 13.63 -8.14
C ILE A 492 9.37 13.90 -9.48
N HIS A 493 10.59 13.37 -9.66
CA HIS A 493 11.39 13.54 -10.88
C HIS A 493 11.40 12.27 -11.74
N TYR A 494 10.98 11.13 -11.18
CA TYR A 494 11.01 9.83 -11.83
C TYR A 494 9.66 9.11 -11.64
N SER A 495 9.17 8.48 -12.72
CA SER A 495 7.83 7.88 -12.86
C SER A 495 6.69 8.92 -12.91
N TYR A 496 5.44 8.49 -12.77
CA TYR A 496 4.26 9.35 -12.91
C TYR A 496 4.22 10.42 -11.80
N THR A 497 3.85 11.64 -12.18
CA THR A 497 3.84 12.78 -11.27
C THR A 497 2.44 13.08 -10.72
N SER A 498 1.40 12.45 -11.27
CA SER A 498 0.02 12.61 -10.82
C SER A 498 -0.18 12.05 -9.41
N ASN A 499 -1.11 12.68 -8.68
CA ASN A 499 -1.63 12.15 -7.43
C ASN A 499 -3.04 11.61 -7.71
N GLU A 500 -3.19 10.30 -7.66
CA GLU A 500 -4.43 9.64 -8.07
C GLU A 500 -5.56 9.87 -7.05
N VAL A 501 -6.80 9.98 -7.55
CA VAL A 501 -7.98 10.41 -6.78
C VAL A 501 -8.86 9.22 -6.35
N GLY A 502 -9.51 9.35 -5.19
CA GLY A 502 -10.51 8.42 -4.66
C GLY A 502 -9.91 7.20 -3.94
N PHE A 503 -8.66 7.28 -3.51
CA PHE A 503 -7.80 6.10 -3.37
C PHE A 503 -8.19 5.12 -2.24
N GLY A 504 -8.37 3.84 -2.57
CA GLY A 504 -8.96 2.79 -1.74
C GLY A 504 -8.24 2.51 -0.43
N TRP A 505 -6.90 2.47 -0.40
CA TRP A 505 -6.19 2.34 0.89
C TRP A 505 -6.36 3.57 1.77
N THR A 506 -6.56 4.76 1.20
CA THR A 506 -6.57 6.02 1.96
C THR A 506 -7.92 6.11 2.62
N ASN A 507 -8.96 5.80 1.84
CA ASN A 507 -10.32 5.63 2.31
C ASN A 507 -10.37 4.66 3.50
N ALA A 508 -9.81 3.46 3.33
CA ALA A 508 -9.83 2.44 4.39
C ALA A 508 -9.08 2.87 5.65
N VAL A 509 -7.81 3.30 5.52
CA VAL A 509 -6.98 3.67 6.69
C VAL A 509 -7.56 4.89 7.40
N TYR A 510 -8.15 5.84 6.66
CA TYR A 510 -8.85 6.98 7.25
C TYR A 510 -10.02 6.52 8.12
N LEU A 511 -10.90 5.63 7.62
CA LEU A 511 -12.01 5.07 8.41
C LEU A 511 -11.53 4.34 9.66
N LEU A 512 -10.50 3.51 9.52
CA LEU A 512 -9.90 2.78 10.64
C LEU A 512 -9.37 3.75 11.70
N PHE A 513 -8.62 4.78 11.31
CA PHE A 513 -8.11 5.76 12.26
C PHE A 513 -9.20 6.60 12.91
N LEU A 514 -10.28 6.96 12.19
CA LEU A 514 -11.41 7.63 12.83
C LEU A 514 -12.02 6.79 13.95
N LYS A 515 -12.14 5.47 13.75
CA LYS A 515 -12.62 4.55 14.79
C LYS A 515 -11.71 4.56 16.01
N GLU A 516 -10.40 4.45 15.80
CA GLU A 516 -9.40 4.48 16.88
C GLU A 516 -9.46 5.79 17.68
N LEU A 517 -9.53 6.93 16.99
CA LEU A 517 -9.60 8.25 17.60
C LEU A 517 -10.92 8.51 18.34
N SER A 518 -11.99 7.81 17.98
CA SER A 518 -13.30 7.92 18.66
C SER A 518 -13.42 6.99 19.87
N ALA A 519 -12.61 5.94 19.93
CA ALA A 519 -12.58 4.97 21.03
C ALA A 519 -11.64 5.36 22.18
N SER A 520 -10.90 6.44 22.00
CA SER A 520 -9.91 7.01 22.94
C SER A 520 -10.47 8.23 23.65
#